data_AF-A0A0B1RQ51-F1
#
_entry.id   AF-A0A0B1RQ51-F1
#
_cell.length_a   1.000
_cell.length_b   1.000
_cell.length_c   1.000
_cell.angle_alpha   90.00
_cell.angle_beta   90.00
_cell.angle_gamma   90.00
#
_symmetry.space_group_name_H-M   'P 1'
#
loop_
_entity.id
_entity.type
_entity.pdbx_description
1 polymer ?
#
loop_
_entity_poly.entity_id
_entity_poly.type
_entity_poly.pdbx_seq_one_letter_code
_entity_poly.pdbx_strand_id
1 'polypeptide(L)'
;MMQLSEWAIPGGMVDAGEQVSDTLKREFSEEALGGKVNAELERLWQKRTRALQEEFRGYVDDHRNTDNAWMETTCVNFHDKTGLLDKVELQAADDAKNVRWIDVDSNEPLYASHADLIQLLKRHHNIQ
;
A
#
# COMPACT_ATOMS: atom_id res chain seq x y z
N MET A 1 1.07 -11.46 23.72
CA MET A 1 1.82 -11.78 22.50
C MET A 1 2.68 -10.58 22.17
N MET A 2 3.98 -10.76 21.94
CA MET A 2 4.84 -9.67 21.47
C MET A 2 4.45 -9.37 20.02
N GLN A 3 3.90 -8.18 19.79
CA GLN A 3 3.64 -7.68 18.45
C GLN A 3 5.01 -7.28 17.86
N LEU A 4 5.59 -8.15 17.03
CA LEU A 4 6.75 -7.79 16.24
C LEU A 4 6.34 -6.56 15.41
N SER A 5 7.05 -5.45 15.57
CA SER A 5 6.79 -4.24 14.80
C SER A 5 7.53 -4.41 13.48
N GLU A 6 6.82 -4.85 12.45
CA GLU A 6 7.35 -5.09 11.11
C GLU A 6 6.97 -3.92 10.19
N TRP A 7 7.83 -3.62 9.20
CA TRP A 7 7.49 -2.65 8.16
C TRP A 7 6.53 -3.29 7.15
N ALA A 8 5.61 -2.51 6.62
CA ALA A 8 4.58 -2.99 5.70
C ALA A 8 4.19 -1.90 4.71
N ILE A 9 3.58 -2.32 3.60
CA ILE A 9 2.85 -1.42 2.71
C ILE A 9 1.59 -0.97 3.47
N PRO A 10 1.26 0.34 3.51
CA PRO A 10 0.08 0.83 4.20
C PRO A 10 -1.19 0.37 3.47
N GLY A 11 -2.04 -0.35 4.16
CA GLY A 11 -3.17 -1.05 3.56
C GLY A 11 -4.02 -1.77 4.61
N GLY A 12 -5.22 -2.14 4.23
CA GLY A 12 -6.16 -2.77 5.16
C GLY A 12 -7.33 -3.44 4.45
N MET A 13 -8.36 -3.74 5.23
CA MET A 13 -9.52 -4.50 4.76
C MET A 13 -10.43 -3.62 3.93
N VAL A 14 -11.03 -4.20 2.88
CA VAL A 14 -12.12 -3.55 2.15
C VAL A 14 -13.38 -3.66 3.01
N ASP A 15 -13.98 -2.52 3.33
CA ASP A 15 -15.21 -2.48 4.11
C ASP A 15 -16.43 -3.00 3.33
N ALA A 16 -17.46 -3.45 4.04
CA ALA A 16 -18.67 -3.97 3.42
C ALA A 16 -19.37 -2.88 2.58
N GLY A 17 -19.40 -3.08 1.26
CA GLY A 17 -19.96 -2.13 0.29
C GLY A 17 -18.99 -1.05 -0.18
N GLU A 18 -17.74 -1.07 0.31
CA GLU A 18 -16.67 -0.18 -0.14
C GLU A 18 -16.09 -0.66 -1.48
N GLN A 19 -15.73 0.27 -2.37
CA GLN A 19 -14.97 -0.08 -3.56
C GLN A 19 -13.48 -0.15 -3.21
N VAL A 20 -12.75 -1.06 -3.84
CA VAL A 20 -11.29 -1.18 -3.68
C VAL A 20 -10.55 0.15 -3.87
N SER A 21 -11.00 1.00 -4.80
CA SER A 21 -10.38 2.32 -5.00
C SER A 21 -10.56 3.27 -3.83
N ASP A 22 -11.66 3.12 -3.08
CA ASP A 22 -11.96 3.94 -1.91
C ASP A 22 -11.12 3.43 -0.72
N THR A 23 -11.00 2.10 -0.55
CA THR A 23 -10.08 1.47 0.42
C THR A 23 -8.63 1.95 0.23
N LEU A 24 -8.11 1.92 -1.00
CA LEU A 24 -6.73 2.34 -1.28
C LEU A 24 -6.45 3.79 -0.85
N LYS A 25 -7.43 4.69 -1.04
CA LYS A 25 -7.32 6.08 -0.61
C LYS A 25 -7.38 6.22 0.90
N ARG A 26 -8.35 5.54 1.51
CA ARG A 26 -8.62 5.60 2.94
C ARG A 26 -7.43 5.08 3.74
N GLU A 27 -6.98 3.88 3.46
CA GLU A 27 -5.86 3.23 4.15
C GLU A 27 -4.56 4.05 4.02
N PHE A 28 -4.24 4.53 2.81
CA PHE A 28 -3.07 5.41 2.63
C PHE A 28 -3.20 6.71 3.42
N SER A 29 -4.39 7.30 3.48
CA SER A 29 -4.64 8.52 4.25
C SER A 29 -4.53 8.28 5.76
N GLU A 30 -5.12 7.21 6.26
CA GLU A 30 -5.16 6.85 7.69
C GLU A 30 -3.76 6.48 8.19
N GLU A 31 -3.08 5.57 7.50
CA GLU A 31 -1.82 5.00 8.01
C GLU A 31 -0.58 5.82 7.64
N ALA A 32 -0.59 6.55 6.52
CA ALA A 32 0.59 7.26 6.02
C ALA A 32 0.50 8.79 6.07
N LEU A 33 -0.71 9.38 6.18
CA LEU A 33 -0.92 10.84 6.15
C LEU A 33 -1.57 11.39 7.44
N GLY A 34 -1.67 10.60 8.49
CA GLY A 34 -2.26 11.03 9.76
C GLY A 34 -3.77 11.27 9.70
N GLY A 35 -4.47 10.59 8.79
CA GLY A 35 -5.89 10.81 8.50
C GLY A 35 -6.20 12.08 7.71
N LYS A 36 -5.18 12.80 7.21
CA LYS A 36 -5.37 14.06 6.48
C LYS A 36 -5.73 13.79 5.02
N VAL A 37 -6.83 14.39 4.58
CA VAL A 37 -7.20 14.43 3.16
C VAL A 37 -6.37 15.51 2.44
N ASN A 38 -5.62 15.12 1.42
CA ASN A 38 -4.94 16.04 0.52
C ASN A 38 -5.59 16.04 -0.86
N ALA A 39 -6.30 17.11 -1.19
CA ALA A 39 -7.02 17.26 -2.46
C ALA A 39 -6.09 17.24 -3.69
N GLU A 40 -4.81 17.56 -3.55
CA GLU A 40 -3.86 17.48 -4.66
C GLU A 40 -3.55 16.02 -5.03
N LEU A 41 -3.59 15.11 -4.04
CA LEU A 41 -3.41 13.65 -4.25
C LEU A 41 -4.57 13.01 -5.01
N GLU A 42 -5.72 13.69 -5.14
CA GLU A 42 -6.82 13.21 -5.99
C GLU A 42 -6.41 12.95 -7.44
N ARG A 43 -5.34 13.60 -7.90
CA ARG A 43 -4.78 13.36 -9.23
C ARG A 43 -4.10 11.99 -9.36
N LEU A 44 -3.56 11.43 -8.27
CA LEU A 44 -2.94 10.09 -8.25
C LEU A 44 -4.00 8.99 -8.40
N TRP A 45 -5.18 9.20 -7.82
CA TRP A 45 -6.23 8.19 -7.78
C TRP A 45 -7.06 8.05 -9.07
N GLN A 46 -6.84 8.92 -10.05
CA GLN A 46 -7.61 8.90 -11.29
C GLN A 46 -7.15 7.76 -12.19
N LYS A 47 -8.02 6.77 -12.41
CA LYS A 47 -7.84 5.56 -13.27
C LYS A 47 -7.32 5.81 -14.70
N ARG A 48 -7.25 7.06 -15.16
CA ARG A 48 -6.80 7.44 -16.50
C ARG A 48 -5.31 7.80 -16.55
N THR A 49 -4.62 7.87 -15.41
CA THR A 49 -3.19 8.20 -15.39
C THR A 49 -2.37 6.92 -15.52
N ARG A 50 -1.21 6.99 -16.18
CA ARG A 50 -0.19 5.92 -16.14
C ARG A 50 0.40 5.71 -14.74
N ALA A 51 0.00 6.52 -13.77
CA ALA A 51 0.45 6.45 -12.39
C ALA A 51 -0.28 5.35 -11.61
N LEU A 52 -1.47 4.92 -12.03
CA LEU A 52 -2.26 3.88 -11.38
C LEU A 52 -2.09 2.54 -12.09
N GLN A 53 -1.40 1.58 -11.47
CA GLN A 53 -1.26 0.23 -12.03
C GLN A 53 -1.52 -0.83 -10.96
N GLU A 54 -2.40 -1.77 -11.26
CA GLU A 54 -2.56 -2.98 -10.47
C GLU A 54 -1.33 -3.86 -10.66
N GLU A 55 -0.58 -4.10 -9.57
CA GLU A 55 0.59 -4.96 -9.54
C GLU A 55 0.20 -6.41 -9.23
N PHE A 56 -0.85 -6.60 -8.43
CA PHE A 56 -1.34 -7.92 -8.05
C PHE A 56 -2.82 -7.88 -7.66
N ARG A 57 -3.54 -8.95 -7.99
CA ARG A 57 -4.88 -9.23 -7.48
C ARG A 57 -5.04 -10.73 -7.27
N GLY A 58 -5.42 -11.11 -6.06
CA GLY A 58 -5.80 -12.49 -5.76
C GLY A 58 -5.39 -12.94 -4.37
N TYR A 59 -5.27 -14.26 -4.22
CA TYR A 59 -4.98 -14.96 -2.98
C TYR A 59 -3.66 -14.55 -2.33
N VAL A 60 -3.66 -14.41 -1.01
CA VAL A 60 -2.47 -14.23 -0.18
C VAL A 60 -2.36 -15.39 0.80
N ASP A 61 -1.19 -16.02 0.86
CA ASP A 61 -0.89 -17.03 1.86
C ASP A 61 -0.72 -16.35 3.22
N ASP A 62 -1.76 -16.44 4.05
CA ASP A 62 -1.86 -15.76 5.33
C ASP A 62 -2.24 -16.77 6.41
N HIS A 63 -1.65 -16.64 7.60
CA HIS A 63 -1.87 -17.54 8.72
C HIS A 63 -3.33 -17.55 9.21
N ARG A 64 -4.15 -16.58 8.81
CA ARG A 64 -5.60 -16.50 9.09
C ARG A 64 -6.45 -17.37 8.15
N ASN A 65 -5.86 -17.89 7.07
CA ASN A 65 -6.58 -18.70 6.09
C ASN A 65 -7.08 -20.03 6.71
N THR A 66 -8.24 -20.48 6.26
CA THR A 66 -8.89 -21.74 6.63
C THR A 66 -9.47 -22.41 5.38
N ASP A 67 -10.01 -23.62 5.51
CA ASP A 67 -10.68 -24.34 4.42
C ASP A 67 -11.85 -23.57 3.77
N ASN A 68 -12.45 -22.62 4.50
CA ASN A 68 -13.68 -21.93 4.08
C ASN A 68 -13.54 -20.40 4.00
N ALA A 69 -12.38 -19.84 4.32
CA ALA A 69 -12.14 -18.40 4.32
C ALA A 69 -10.65 -18.11 4.11
N TRP A 70 -10.33 -17.17 3.21
CA TRP A 70 -8.96 -16.80 2.89
C TRP A 70 -8.82 -15.30 2.65
N MET A 71 -7.58 -14.81 2.76
CA MET A 71 -7.21 -13.45 2.42
C MET A 71 -6.98 -13.32 0.90
N GLU A 72 -7.56 -12.27 0.33
CA GLU A 72 -7.18 -11.78 -0.99
C GLU A 72 -6.75 -10.31 -0.87
N THR A 73 -5.87 -9.88 -1.77
CA THR A 73 -5.47 -8.47 -1.86
C THR A 73 -5.53 -7.96 -3.29
N THR A 74 -5.72 -6.65 -3.41
CA THR A 74 -5.42 -5.91 -4.64
C THR A 74 -4.30 -4.93 -4.31
N CYS A 75 -3.10 -5.19 -4.80
CA CYS A 75 -1.97 -4.28 -4.66
C CYS A 75 -1.93 -3.36 -5.88
N VAL A 76 -1.96 -2.05 -5.62
CA VAL A 76 -1.91 -1.02 -6.65
C VAL A 76 -0.73 -0.10 -6.38
N ASN A 77 0.09 0.10 -7.40
CA ASN A 77 1.18 1.06 -7.37
C ASN A 77 0.68 2.41 -7.87
N PHE A 78 0.96 3.45 -7.08
CA PHE A 78 0.72 4.85 -7.40
C PHE A 78 2.06 5.55 -7.63
N HIS A 79 2.50 5.59 -8.88
CA HIS A 79 3.82 6.10 -9.21
C HIS A 79 3.78 7.58 -9.63
N ASP A 80 4.33 8.45 -8.78
CA ASP A 80 4.40 9.88 -9.03
C ASP A 80 5.62 10.28 -9.87
N LYS A 81 5.37 10.77 -11.08
CA LYS A 81 6.40 11.33 -11.99
C LYS A 81 6.48 12.86 -11.96
N THR A 82 5.61 13.49 -11.17
CA THR A 82 5.40 14.94 -11.17
C THR A 82 5.98 15.64 -9.94
N GLY A 83 6.44 14.90 -8.93
CA GLY A 83 6.94 15.45 -7.67
C GLY A 83 5.82 15.98 -6.77
N LEU A 84 4.61 15.45 -6.94
CA LEU A 84 3.47 15.69 -6.08
C LEU A 84 3.72 15.17 -4.65
N LEU A 85 4.33 13.99 -4.54
CA LEU A 85 4.62 13.32 -3.27
C LEU A 85 5.79 13.99 -2.51
N ASP A 86 6.63 14.78 -3.18
CA ASP A 86 7.75 15.51 -2.56
C ASP A 86 7.30 16.54 -1.50
N LYS A 87 6.05 17.00 -1.61
CA LYS A 87 5.45 17.99 -0.70
C LYS A 87 4.54 17.34 0.35
N VAL A 88 4.40 16.01 0.32
CA VAL A 88 3.53 15.29 1.24
C VAL A 88 4.30 15.02 2.52
N GLU A 89 3.83 15.59 3.62
CA GLU A 89 4.32 15.27 4.95
C GLU A 89 3.72 13.93 5.39
N LEU A 90 4.56 12.89 5.48
CA LEU A 90 4.15 11.60 6.00
C LEU A 90 3.96 11.68 7.51
N GLN A 91 2.85 11.14 7.99
CA GLN A 91 2.53 11.08 9.41
C GLN A 91 1.87 9.74 9.71
N ALA A 92 2.49 8.95 10.59
CA ALA A 92 1.90 7.69 11.02
C ALA A 92 0.67 7.98 11.91
N ALA A 93 -0.40 7.23 11.72
CA ALA A 93 -1.57 7.23 12.59
C ALA A 93 -2.28 5.87 12.54
N ASP A 94 -3.39 5.80 13.26
CA ASP A 94 -4.19 4.59 13.46
C ASP A 94 -3.34 3.43 13.99
N ASP A 95 -3.17 2.36 13.22
CA ASP A 95 -2.39 1.18 13.60
C ASP A 95 -0.88 1.31 13.26
N ALA A 96 -0.48 2.35 12.53
CA ALA A 96 0.92 2.58 12.18
C ALA A 96 1.69 3.32 13.30
N LYS A 97 2.77 2.72 13.81
CA LYS A 97 3.66 3.37 14.79
C LYS A 97 4.63 4.37 14.16
N ASN A 98 5.09 4.08 12.95
CA ASN A 98 6.04 4.89 12.20
C ASN A 98 5.71 4.80 10.70
N VAL A 99 6.09 5.83 9.95
CA VAL A 99 5.97 5.87 8.49
C VAL A 99 7.23 6.52 7.91
N ARG A 100 7.73 6.00 6.79
CA ARG A 100 8.83 6.60 6.05
C ARG A 100 8.82 6.15 4.59
N TRP A 101 9.49 6.93 3.76
CA TRP A 101 9.98 6.44 2.48
C TRP A 101 11.06 5.39 2.71
N ILE A 102 11.06 4.36 1.86
CA ILE A 102 12.12 3.36 1.77
C ILE A 102 12.65 3.32 0.35
N ASP A 103 13.94 3.11 0.19
CA ASP A 103 14.49 2.78 -1.11
C ASP A 103 13.94 1.41 -1.53
N VAL A 104 13.45 1.30 -2.76
CA VAL A 104 12.86 0.05 -3.28
C VAL A 104 13.83 -1.14 -3.24
N ASP A 105 15.14 -0.86 -3.22
CA ASP A 105 16.23 -1.85 -3.17
C ASP A 105 16.83 -2.04 -1.77
N SER A 106 16.22 -1.46 -0.73
CA SER A 106 16.74 -1.48 0.64
C SER A 106 16.82 -2.87 1.29
N ASN A 107 16.22 -3.91 0.67
CA ASN A 107 16.05 -5.25 1.27
C ASN A 107 15.43 -5.20 2.68
N GLU A 108 14.60 -4.19 2.95
CA GLU A 108 13.90 -4.06 4.22
C GLU A 108 13.04 -5.30 4.48
N PRO A 109 13.07 -5.91 5.67
CA PRO A 109 12.18 -7.00 6.00
C PRO A 109 10.74 -6.47 6.08
N LEU A 110 9.90 -6.92 5.15
CA LEU A 110 8.50 -6.52 5.08
C LEU A 110 7.57 -7.64 5.57
N TYR A 111 6.49 -7.24 6.25
CA TYR A 111 5.45 -8.13 6.75
C TYR A 111 4.81 -8.96 5.63
N ALA A 112 4.45 -10.21 5.94
CA ALA A 112 3.76 -11.15 5.06
C ALA A 112 4.43 -11.25 3.67
N SER A 113 3.64 -11.23 2.59
CA SER A 113 4.13 -11.33 1.21
C SER A 113 4.46 -9.96 0.60
N HIS A 114 4.64 -8.90 1.39
CA HIS A 114 4.89 -7.55 0.85
C HIS A 114 6.22 -7.46 0.09
N ALA A 115 7.23 -8.25 0.47
CA ALA A 115 8.47 -8.33 -0.30
C ALA A 115 8.22 -8.82 -1.74
N ASP A 116 7.31 -9.77 -1.95
CA ASP A 116 6.96 -10.27 -3.29
C ASP A 116 6.24 -9.19 -4.11
N LEU A 117 5.39 -8.37 -3.48
CA LEU A 117 4.76 -7.22 -4.12
C LEU A 117 5.79 -6.17 -4.57
N ILE A 118 6.82 -5.92 -3.75
CA ILE A 118 7.93 -5.05 -4.15
C ILE A 118 8.72 -5.66 -5.32
N GLN A 119 8.88 -6.99 -5.38
CA GLN A 119 9.52 -7.64 -6.54
C GLN A 119 8.69 -7.48 -7.82
N LEU A 120 7.36 -7.54 -7.74
CA LEU A 120 6.48 -7.25 -8.89
C LEU A 120 6.64 -5.81 -9.34
N LEU A 121 6.63 -4.86 -8.41
CA LEU A 121 6.89 -3.45 -8.67
C LEU A 121 8.24 -3.23 -9.37
N LYS A 122 9.32 -3.83 -8.84
CA LYS A 122 10.67 -3.73 -9.42
C LYS A 122 10.68 -4.23 -10.88
N ARG A 123 10.07 -5.38 -11.15
CA ARG A 123 9.98 -5.93 -12.51
C ARG A 123 9.21 -5.01 -13.44
N HIS A 124 8.10 -4.44 -12.98
CA HIS A 124 7.30 -3.50 -13.77
C HIS A 124 8.12 -2.25 -14.14
N HIS A 125 8.90 -1.69 -13.21
CA HIS A 125 9.74 -0.51 -13.47
C HIS A 125 11.13 -0.82 -14.03
N ASN A 126 11.46 -2.09 -14.29
CA ASN A 126 12.78 -2.54 -14.74
C ASN A 126 13.92 -2.15 -13.77
N ILE A 127 13.66 -2.23 -12.47
CA ILE A 127 14.62 -1.98 -11.39
C ILE A 127 15.32 -3.31 -11.07
N GLN A 128 16.66 -3.31 -11.09
CA GLN A 128 17.49 -4.52 -10.93
C GLN A 128 17.62 -4.93 -9.46
#